data_AF-A0A0C2JW10-F1
#
_entry.id   AF-A0A0C2JW10-F1
#
_cell.length_a   1.000
_cell.length_b   1.000
_cell.length_c   1.000
_cell.angle_alpha   90.00
_cell.angle_beta   90.00
_cell.angle_gamma   90.00
#
_symmetry.space_group_name_H-M   'P 1'
#
loop_
_entity.id
_entity.type
_entity.pdbx_description
1 polymer ?
#
loop_
_entity_poly.entity_id
_entity_poly.type
_entity_poly.pdbx_seq_one_letter_code
_entity_poly.pdbx_strand_id
1 'polypeptide(L)'
;MNELIREIQTLRYNALKFKSSRMFEEAGKAFYDIGIRKDVYLKLYDEALALYEEAATCYIKVNSPSVIDCYMRIIGALLKNNNIFLGIQRCFEFGYRCGNKFGDIQKMEELYKRGEDLRSEHEKLHTCVRTNFDLTEYENDPHKALADYENVYNYLNKVICKKRVCDIASRKPYL
;
A
#
# COMPACT_ATOMS: atom_id res chain seq x y z
N MET A 1 0.52 27.26 -10.14
CA MET A 1 -0.47 26.46 -9.37
C MET A 1 -1.78 26.28 -10.13
N ASN A 2 -2.42 27.34 -10.64
CA ASN A 2 -3.68 27.24 -11.40
C ASN A 2 -3.58 26.38 -12.68
N GLU A 3 -2.46 26.44 -13.39
CA GLU A 3 -2.21 25.62 -14.58
C GLU A 3 -2.13 24.12 -14.25
N LEU A 4 -1.35 23.75 -13.22
CA LEU A 4 -1.25 22.37 -12.73
C LEU A 4 -2.62 21.78 -12.34
N ILE A 5 -3.47 22.57 -11.68
CA ILE A 5 -4.83 22.12 -11.31
C ILE A 5 -5.67 21.84 -12.56
N ARG A 6 -5.59 22.70 -13.59
CA ARG A 6 -6.30 22.48 -14.87
C ARG A 6 -5.77 21.24 -15.59
N GLU A 7 -4.46 21.02 -15.61
CA GLU A 7 -3.87 19.81 -16.19
C GLU A 7 -4.39 18.55 -15.50
N ILE A 8 -4.38 18.54 -14.16
CA ILE A 8 -4.90 17.42 -13.35
C ILE A 8 -6.36 17.13 -13.70
N GLN A 9 -7.19 18.16 -13.86
CA GLN A 9 -8.59 18.00 -14.23
C GLN A 9 -8.76 17.41 -15.63
N THR A 10 -8.02 17.92 -16.61
CA THR A 10 -8.03 17.40 -17.99
C THR A 10 -7.56 15.94 -18.06
N LEU A 11 -6.45 15.62 -17.37
CA LEU A 11 -5.94 14.25 -17.30
C LEU A 11 -6.96 13.33 -16.62
N ARG A 12 -7.61 13.78 -15.54
CA ARG A 12 -8.62 12.98 -14.84
C ARG A 12 -9.82 12.68 -15.73
N TYR A 13 -10.30 13.66 -16.48
CA TYR A 13 -11.37 13.45 -17.46
C TYR A 13 -10.97 12.41 -18.51
N ASN A 14 -9.76 12.52 -19.07
CA ASN A 14 -9.24 11.57 -20.06
C ASN A 14 -9.06 10.16 -19.46
N ALA A 15 -8.50 10.05 -18.26
CA ALA A 15 -8.31 8.77 -17.57
C ALA A 15 -9.64 8.02 -17.39
N LEU A 16 -10.69 8.73 -16.97
CA LEU A 16 -12.03 8.17 -16.81
C LEU A 16 -12.63 7.75 -18.16
N LYS A 17 -12.47 8.57 -19.20
CA LYS A 17 -12.91 8.25 -20.57
C LYS A 17 -12.21 7.00 -21.11
N PHE A 18 -10.89 6.89 -20.97
CA PHE A 18 -10.13 5.71 -21.37
C PHE A 18 -10.60 4.47 -20.61
N LYS A 19 -10.79 4.59 -19.28
CA LYS A 19 -11.30 3.50 -18.45
C LYS A 19 -12.69 3.03 -18.89
N SER A 20 -13.62 3.94 -19.21
CA SER A 20 -14.95 3.58 -19.72
C SER A 20 -14.91 2.90 -21.08
N SER A 21 -13.93 3.28 -21.92
CA SER A 21 -13.69 2.67 -23.23
C SER A 21 -12.84 1.39 -23.17
N ARG A 22 -12.54 0.87 -21.97
CA ARG A 22 -11.68 -0.31 -21.72
C ARG A 22 -10.24 -0.18 -22.23
N MET A 23 -9.79 1.05 -22.47
CA MET A 23 -8.41 1.39 -22.80
C MET A 23 -7.60 1.48 -21.50
N PHE A 24 -7.35 0.32 -20.87
CA PHE A 24 -6.81 0.27 -19.51
C PHE A 24 -5.35 0.71 -19.41
N GLU A 25 -4.53 0.51 -20.45
CA GLU A 25 -3.13 0.94 -20.42
C GLU A 25 -3.03 2.48 -20.38
N GLU A 26 -3.80 3.16 -21.23
CA GLU A 26 -3.88 4.62 -21.31
C GLU A 26 -4.55 5.22 -20.07
N ALA A 27 -5.59 4.56 -19.56
CA ALA A 27 -6.22 4.95 -18.29
C ALA A 27 -5.22 4.85 -17.13
N GLY A 28 -4.48 3.74 -17.05
CA GLY A 28 -3.46 3.51 -16.04
C GLY A 28 -2.38 4.58 -16.07
N LYS A 29 -1.86 4.88 -17.27
CA LYS A 29 -0.86 5.94 -17.48
C LYS A 29 -1.38 7.31 -17.01
N ALA A 30 -2.59 7.66 -17.40
CA ALA A 30 -3.18 8.93 -17.00
C ALA A 30 -3.37 9.03 -15.48
N PHE A 31 -3.88 7.98 -14.82
CA PHE A 31 -3.98 7.95 -13.35
C PHE A 31 -2.62 8.05 -12.66
N TYR A 32 -1.62 7.33 -13.16
CA TYR A 32 -0.26 7.37 -12.63
C TYR A 32 0.36 8.77 -12.74
N ASP A 33 0.20 9.43 -13.90
CA ASP A 33 0.70 10.79 -14.15
C ASP A 33 0.02 11.85 -13.26
N ILE A 34 -1.27 11.67 -12.94
CA ILE A 34 -1.97 12.52 -11.96
C ILE A 34 -1.43 12.23 -10.55
N GLY A 35 -1.21 10.96 -10.21
CA GLY A 35 -0.63 10.53 -8.94
C GLY A 35 0.73 11.17 -8.68
N ILE A 36 1.61 11.18 -9.69
CA ILE A 36 2.92 11.87 -9.63
C ILE A 36 2.71 13.35 -9.32
N ARG A 37 1.79 14.01 -10.02
CA ARG A 37 1.58 15.45 -9.83
C ARG A 37 1.10 15.76 -8.41
N LYS A 38 0.22 14.94 -7.86
CA LYS A 38 -0.28 15.08 -6.49
C LYS A 38 0.77 14.76 -5.43
N ASP A 39 1.55 13.69 -5.62
CA ASP A 39 2.64 13.30 -4.71
C ASP A 39 3.76 14.35 -4.69
N VAL A 40 4.33 14.65 -5.86
CA VAL A 40 5.56 15.43 -5.97
C VAL A 40 5.31 16.93 -5.82
N TYR A 41 4.33 17.48 -6.55
CA TYR A 41 4.14 18.93 -6.60
C TYR A 41 3.17 19.45 -5.56
N LEU A 42 2.13 18.69 -5.22
CA LEU A 42 1.10 19.12 -4.27
C LEU A 42 1.26 18.51 -2.87
N LYS A 43 2.08 17.48 -2.71
CA LYS A 43 2.28 16.74 -1.45
C LYS A 43 0.96 16.19 -0.86
N LEU A 44 0.02 15.85 -1.74
CA LEU A 44 -1.29 15.28 -1.41
C LEU A 44 -1.19 13.75 -1.48
N TYR A 45 -0.52 13.16 -0.50
CA TYR A 45 -0.12 11.74 -0.54
C TYR A 45 -1.31 10.77 -0.53
N ASP A 46 -2.38 11.07 0.22
CA ASP A 46 -3.58 10.22 0.26
C ASP A 46 -4.29 10.18 -1.10
N GLU A 47 -4.40 11.34 -1.75
CA GLU A 47 -4.98 11.42 -3.09
C GLU A 47 -4.08 10.77 -4.14
N ALA A 48 -2.76 10.93 -4.03
CA ALA A 48 -1.81 10.27 -4.90
C ALA A 48 -1.87 8.75 -4.74
N LEU A 49 -2.01 8.24 -3.52
CA LEU A 49 -2.16 6.82 -3.21
C LEU A 49 -3.37 6.22 -3.92
N ALA A 50 -4.54 6.85 -3.79
CA ALA A 50 -5.75 6.39 -4.46
C ALA A 50 -5.58 6.34 -6.00
N LEU A 51 -4.86 7.31 -6.57
CA LEU A 51 -4.57 7.34 -8.01
C LEU A 51 -3.60 6.25 -8.44
N TYR A 52 -2.57 5.95 -7.65
CA TYR A 52 -1.65 4.86 -7.94
C TYR A 52 -2.34 3.49 -7.80
N GLU A 53 -3.26 3.31 -6.85
CA GLU A 53 -4.07 2.09 -6.73
C GLU A 53 -5.00 1.92 -7.93
N GLU A 54 -5.59 3.01 -8.41
CA GLU A 54 -6.42 3.01 -9.62
C GLU A 54 -5.59 2.69 -10.89
N ALA A 55 -4.39 3.26 -10.99
CA ALA A 55 -3.44 2.96 -12.07
C ALA A 55 -3.03 1.48 -12.05
N ALA A 56 -2.63 0.96 -10.88
CA ALA A 56 -2.28 -0.44 -10.70
C ALA A 56 -3.44 -1.37 -11.11
N THR A 57 -4.67 -1.03 -10.71
CA THR A 57 -5.87 -1.78 -11.10
C THR A 57 -6.06 -1.84 -12.61
N CYS A 58 -5.77 -0.75 -13.32
CA CYS A 58 -5.82 -0.72 -14.77
C CYS A 58 -4.72 -1.59 -15.40
N TYR A 59 -3.46 -1.44 -14.96
CA TYR A 59 -2.34 -2.24 -15.49
C TYR A 59 -2.49 -3.74 -15.22
N ILE A 60 -3.06 -4.12 -14.08
CA ILE A 60 -3.37 -5.52 -13.76
C ILE A 60 -4.32 -6.14 -14.79
N LYS A 61 -5.29 -5.39 -15.32
CA LYS A 61 -6.27 -5.92 -16.28
C LYS A 61 -5.66 -6.29 -17.63
N VAL A 62 -4.54 -5.67 -17.97
CA VAL A 62 -3.81 -5.86 -19.24
C VAL A 62 -2.46 -6.55 -19.03
N ASN A 63 -2.21 -7.05 -17.82
CA ASN A 63 -0.97 -7.71 -17.44
C ASN A 63 0.29 -6.87 -17.72
N SER A 64 0.20 -5.54 -17.55
CA SER A 64 1.30 -4.62 -17.83
C SER A 64 2.32 -4.60 -16.67
N PRO A 65 3.64 -4.65 -16.96
CA PRO A 65 4.68 -4.58 -15.94
C PRO A 65 4.70 -3.25 -15.19
N SER A 66 4.09 -2.19 -15.73
CA SER A 66 3.95 -0.87 -15.08
C SER A 66 3.21 -0.90 -13.74
N VAL A 67 2.53 -2.01 -13.42
CA VAL A 67 1.97 -2.24 -12.07
C VAL A 67 3.05 -2.18 -10.98
N ILE A 68 4.28 -2.61 -11.26
CA ILE A 68 5.37 -2.65 -10.28
C ILE A 68 5.77 -1.22 -9.87
N ASP A 69 5.82 -0.30 -10.83
CA ASP A 69 6.07 1.11 -10.55
C ASP A 69 4.97 1.72 -9.67
N CYS A 70 3.71 1.34 -9.91
CA CYS A 70 2.59 1.76 -9.06
C CYS A 70 2.76 1.24 -7.62
N TYR A 71 3.13 -0.02 -7.43
CA TYR A 71 3.39 -0.60 -6.11
C TYR A 71 4.48 0.16 -5.35
N MET A 72 5.59 0.46 -6.02
CA MET A 72 6.69 1.22 -5.42
C MET A 72 6.27 2.64 -5.03
N ARG A 73 5.44 3.28 -5.84
CA ARG A 73 4.87 4.61 -5.55
C ARG A 73 3.87 4.58 -4.39
N ILE A 74 3.01 3.57 -4.31
CA ILE A 74 2.08 3.38 -3.19
C ILE A 74 2.85 3.25 -1.88
N ILE A 75 3.86 2.38 -1.84
CA ILE A 75 4.73 2.23 -0.65
C ILE A 75 5.39 3.58 -0.32
N GLY A 76 5.96 4.27 -1.30
CA GLY A 76 6.57 5.58 -1.09
C GLY A 76 5.60 6.63 -0.52
N ALA A 77 4.38 6.70 -1.04
CA ALA A 77 3.35 7.62 -0.55
C ALA A 77 2.92 7.29 0.90
N LEU A 78 2.78 6.00 1.23
CA LEU A 78 2.47 5.55 2.59
C LEU A 78 3.55 5.98 3.60
N LEU A 79 4.81 5.78 3.24
CA LEU A 79 5.94 6.18 4.09
C LEU A 79 6.00 7.70 4.28
N LYS A 80 5.80 8.47 3.21
CA LYS A 80 5.72 9.94 3.28
C LYS A 80 4.54 10.43 4.13
N ASN A 81 3.44 9.69 4.17
CA ASN A 81 2.30 9.98 5.05
C ASN A 81 2.44 9.37 6.46
N ASN A 82 3.64 8.92 6.84
CA ASN A 82 3.94 8.29 8.13
C ASN A 82 3.10 7.03 8.43
N ASN A 83 2.50 6.40 7.41
CA ASN A 83 1.75 5.17 7.53
C ASN A 83 2.68 3.95 7.34
N ILE A 84 3.68 3.87 8.23
CA ILE A 84 4.78 2.92 8.13
C ILE A 84 4.28 1.46 8.15
N PHE A 85 3.33 1.16 9.03
CA PHE A 85 2.79 -0.20 9.17
C PHE A 85 2.13 -0.68 7.87
N LEU A 86 1.27 0.15 7.27
CA LEU A 86 0.64 -0.18 6.00
C LEU A 86 1.68 -0.26 4.87
N GLY A 87 2.70 0.61 4.88
CA GLY A 87 3.82 0.55 3.93
C GLY A 87 4.54 -0.80 3.97
N ILE A 88 4.87 -1.29 5.17
CA ILE A 88 5.46 -2.61 5.40
C ILE A 88 4.52 -3.72 4.90
N GLN A 89 3.24 -3.68 5.27
CA GLN A 89 2.26 -4.67 4.82
C GLN A 89 2.18 -4.73 3.29
N ARG A 90 2.13 -3.56 2.63
CA ARG A 90 2.10 -3.45 1.17
C ARG A 90 3.36 -4.04 0.51
N CYS A 91 4.54 -3.94 1.12
CA CYS A 91 5.74 -4.62 0.62
C CYS A 91 5.51 -6.13 0.44
N PHE A 92 4.97 -6.80 1.46
CA PHE A 92 4.70 -8.24 1.39
C PHE A 92 3.54 -8.58 0.45
N GLU A 93 2.43 -7.82 0.50
CA GLU A 93 1.30 -8.06 -0.41
C GLU A 93 1.69 -7.90 -1.89
N PHE A 94 2.45 -6.87 -2.21
CA PHE A 94 2.90 -6.60 -3.57
C PHE A 94 4.00 -7.58 -4.00
N GLY A 95 4.90 -7.95 -3.09
CA GLY A 95 5.90 -8.98 -3.35
C GLY A 95 5.25 -10.31 -3.74
N TYR A 96 4.28 -10.79 -2.95
CA TYR A 96 3.52 -11.99 -3.24
C TYR A 96 2.83 -11.92 -4.61
N ARG A 97 2.24 -10.78 -4.96
CA ARG A 97 1.60 -10.58 -6.27
C ARG A 97 2.61 -10.60 -7.41
N CYS A 98 3.78 -9.99 -7.25
CA CYS A 98 4.87 -10.03 -8.25
C CYS A 98 5.27 -11.48 -8.57
N GLY A 99 5.55 -12.29 -7.55
CA GLY A 99 5.95 -13.69 -7.74
C GLY A 99 4.83 -14.56 -8.32
N ASN A 100 3.62 -14.51 -7.75
CA ASN A 100 2.55 -15.44 -8.13
C ASN A 100 1.79 -15.04 -9.40
N LYS A 101 1.53 -13.74 -9.60
CA LYS A 101 0.71 -13.28 -10.73
C LYS A 101 1.54 -12.98 -11.96
N PHE A 102 2.74 -12.45 -11.78
CA PHE A 102 3.59 -12.00 -12.88
C PHE A 102 4.83 -12.89 -13.10
N GLY A 103 5.08 -13.86 -12.21
CA GLY A 103 6.26 -14.71 -12.28
C GLY A 103 7.57 -13.98 -11.96
N ASP A 104 7.49 -12.75 -11.43
CA ASP A 104 8.65 -11.91 -11.15
C ASP A 104 9.16 -12.17 -9.73
N ILE A 105 9.88 -13.28 -9.59
CA ILE A 105 10.50 -13.73 -8.34
C ILE A 105 11.52 -12.72 -7.82
N GLN A 106 12.26 -12.07 -8.72
CA GLN A 106 13.23 -11.06 -8.33
C GLN A 106 12.53 -9.87 -7.64
N LYS A 107 11.45 -9.34 -8.22
CA LYS A 107 10.70 -8.23 -7.59
C LYS A 107 9.97 -8.65 -6.33
N MET A 108 9.54 -9.91 -6.24
CA MET A 108 9.02 -10.45 -4.98
C MET A 108 10.05 -10.33 -3.84
N GLU A 109 11.26 -10.84 -4.07
CA GLU A 109 12.34 -10.80 -3.06
C GLU A 109 12.78 -9.37 -2.73
N GLU A 110 12.90 -8.50 -3.73
CA GLU A 110 13.22 -7.08 -3.51
C GLU A 110 12.20 -6.38 -2.61
N LEU A 111 10.90 -6.66 -2.81
CA LEU A 111 9.83 -6.09 -2.00
C LEU A 111 9.80 -6.68 -0.59
N TYR A 112 9.99 -8.00 -0.44
CA TYR A 112 10.08 -8.64 0.89
C TYR A 112 11.25 -8.08 1.69
N LYS A 113 12.43 -7.99 1.08
CA LYS A 113 13.60 -7.38 1.71
C LYS A 113 13.31 -5.95 2.14
N ARG A 114 12.69 -5.14 1.28
CA ARG A 114 12.30 -3.76 1.62
C ARG A 114 11.34 -3.72 2.82
N GLY A 115 10.41 -4.66 2.93
CA GLY A 115 9.51 -4.77 4.08
C GLY A 115 10.25 -5.05 5.39
N GLU A 116 11.25 -5.94 5.38
CA GLU A 116 12.10 -6.23 6.54
C GLU A 116 13.04 -5.07 6.89
N ASP A 117 13.62 -4.40 5.88
CA ASP A 117 14.46 -3.21 6.07
C ASP A 117 13.67 -2.10 6.77
N LEU A 118 12.45 -1.80 6.29
CA LEU A 118 11.55 -0.81 6.90
C LEU A 118 11.15 -1.19 8.33
N ARG A 119 10.95 -2.47 8.61
CA ARG A 119 10.66 -2.93 9.97
C ARG A 119 11.83 -2.71 10.90
N SER A 120 13.04 -2.99 10.44
CA SER A 120 14.27 -2.77 11.20
C SER A 120 14.50 -1.29 11.46
N GLU A 121 14.37 -0.44 10.43
CA GLU A 121 14.54 1.03 10.51
C GLU A 121 13.59 1.68 11.52
N HIS A 122 12.37 1.18 11.64
CA HIS A 122 11.34 1.76 12.51
C HIS A 122 11.08 0.96 13.79
N GLU A 123 12.00 0.06 14.16
CA GLU A 123 11.95 -0.79 15.36
C GLU A 123 10.61 -1.55 15.49
N LYS A 124 10.05 -1.98 14.36
CA LYS A 124 8.80 -2.74 14.31
C LYS A 124 9.12 -4.23 14.41
N LEU A 125 8.99 -4.74 15.63
CA LEU A 125 9.07 -6.17 15.90
C LEU A 125 8.11 -6.94 15.00
N HIS A 126 8.62 -8.01 14.38
CA HIS A 126 7.75 -9.00 13.76
C HIS A 126 6.88 -9.58 14.86
N THR A 127 5.57 -9.43 14.74
CA THR A 127 4.65 -10.36 15.39
C THR A 127 3.93 -11.06 14.26
N CYS A 128 4.53 -12.13 13.74
CA CYS A 128 3.75 -13.07 12.93
C CYS A 128 2.68 -13.60 13.86
N VAL A 129 1.44 -13.15 13.68
CA VAL A 129 0.33 -13.59 14.52
C VAL A 129 0.11 -15.11 14.37
N ARG A 130 0.57 -15.72 13.27
CA ARG A 130 0.72 -17.16 13.11
C ARG A 130 2.14 -17.50 12.67
N THR A 131 2.89 -18.12 13.57
CA THR A 131 4.20 -18.72 13.30
C THR A 131 4.09 -20.08 12.61
N ASN A 132 2.91 -20.72 12.68
CA ASN A 132 2.57 -21.94 11.95
C ASN A 132 1.30 -21.69 11.13
N PHE A 133 1.40 -21.80 9.82
CA PHE A 133 0.25 -21.77 8.92
C PHE A 133 -0.07 -23.19 8.48
N ASP A 134 -1.12 -23.77 9.04
CA ASP A 134 -1.68 -25.03 8.57
C ASP A 134 -2.79 -24.74 7.55
N LEU A 135 -2.58 -25.19 6.32
CA LEU A 135 -3.52 -25.01 5.20
C LEU A 135 -4.80 -25.83 5.42
N THR A 136 -4.66 -26.99 6.05
CA THR A 136 -5.77 -27.92 6.30
C THR A 136 -6.80 -27.34 7.28
N GLU A 137 -6.38 -26.38 8.13
CA GLU A 137 -7.28 -25.67 9.04
C GLU A 137 -8.31 -24.76 8.32
N TYR A 138 -8.12 -24.45 7.04
CA TYR A 138 -8.98 -23.53 6.28
C TYR A 138 -9.55 -24.11 4.99
N GLU A 139 -9.04 -25.25 4.51
CA GLU A 139 -9.54 -25.89 3.29
C GLU A 139 -11.06 -26.11 3.31
N ASN A 140 -11.62 -26.35 4.49
CA ASN A 140 -13.06 -26.59 4.68
C ASN A 140 -13.80 -25.43 5.36
N ASP A 141 -13.11 -24.36 5.76
CA ASP A 141 -13.72 -23.21 6.44
C ASP A 141 -13.11 -21.86 6.01
N PRO A 142 -13.57 -21.32 4.87
CA PRO A 142 -13.17 -19.99 4.42
C PRO A 142 -13.60 -18.86 5.37
N HIS A 143 -14.63 -19.08 6.19
CA HIS A 143 -15.10 -18.07 7.15
C HIS A 143 -14.16 -17.94 8.34
N LYS A 144 -13.57 -19.05 8.80
CA LYS A 144 -12.49 -19.02 9.79
C LYS A 144 -11.28 -18.23 9.29
N ALA A 145 -10.92 -18.36 8.02
CA ALA A 145 -9.83 -17.58 7.42
C ALA A 145 -10.10 -16.07 7.50
N LEU A 146 -11.33 -15.65 7.16
CA LEU A 146 -11.75 -14.26 7.25
C LEU A 146 -11.78 -13.76 8.70
N ALA A 147 -12.31 -14.55 9.64
CA ALA A 147 -12.37 -14.18 11.05
C ALA A 147 -10.98 -14.05 11.68
N ASP A 148 -10.05 -14.95 11.38
CA ASP A 148 -8.67 -14.86 11.84
C ASP A 148 -7.96 -13.65 11.25
N TYR A 149 -8.19 -13.34 9.97
CA TYR A 149 -7.70 -12.11 9.34
C TYR A 149 -8.23 -10.85 10.05
N GLU A 150 -9.54 -10.78 10.31
CA GLU A 150 -10.17 -9.66 11.00
C GLU A 150 -9.66 -9.53 12.45
N ASN A 151 -9.44 -10.64 13.14
CA ASN A 151 -8.89 -10.65 14.50
C ASN A 151 -7.44 -10.13 14.53
N VAL A 152 -6.60 -10.55 13.58
CA VAL A 152 -5.24 -10.04 13.40
C VAL A 152 -5.26 -8.54 13.12
N TYR A 153 -6.09 -8.12 12.17
CA TYR A 153 -6.26 -6.72 11.79
C TYR A 153 -6.73 -5.85 12.97
N ASN A 154 -7.72 -6.32 13.72
CA ASN A 154 -8.23 -5.65 14.90
C ASN A 154 -7.23 -5.64 16.06
N TYR A 155 -6.44 -6.70 16.24
CA TYR A 155 -5.37 -6.75 17.24
C TYR A 155 -4.28 -5.72 16.93
N LEU A 156 -3.80 -5.68 15.69
CA LEU A 156 -2.81 -4.70 15.24
C LEU A 156 -3.33 -3.28 15.41
N ASN A 157 -4.59 -3.01 15.05
CA ASN A 157 -5.20 -1.69 15.25
C ASN A 157 -5.47 -1.35 16.74
N LYS A 158 -5.81 -2.32 17.60
CA LYS A 158 -6.02 -2.10 19.04
C LYS A 158 -4.71 -1.91 19.82
N VAL A 159 -3.63 -2.62 19.45
CA VAL A 159 -2.30 -2.40 20.03
C VAL A 159 -1.78 -0.99 19.67
N ILE A 160 -2.16 -0.47 18.50
CA ILE A 160 -1.86 0.90 18.08
C ILE A 160 -2.72 1.96 18.82
N CYS A 161 -3.96 1.63 19.23
CA CYS A 161 -4.80 2.57 20.00
C CYS A 161 -4.46 2.66 21.51
N LYS A 162 -3.66 1.74 22.07
CA LYS A 162 -3.25 1.82 23.49
C LYS A 162 -1.89 2.47 23.76
N LYS A 163 -1.10 2.80 22.72
CA LYS A 163 0.18 3.53 22.88
C LYS A 163 0.04 5.06 22.75
N ARG A 164 -1.14 5.62 23.07
CA ARG A 164 -1.38 7.07 23.27
C ARG A 164 -1.92 7.44 24.65
N VAL A 165 -1.70 6.59 25.67
CA VAL A 165 -2.13 6.89 27.06
C VAL A 165 -1.00 6.76 28.09
N CYS A 166 0.26 6.52 27.68
CA CYS A 166 1.40 6.54 28.61
C CYS A 166 2.56 7.32 28.01
N ASP A 167 2.47 8.65 28.04
CA ASP A 167 3.62 9.56 28.24
C ASP A 167 3.19 10.96 28.72
N ILE A 168 2.00 11.07 29.32
CA ILE A 168 1.62 12.23 30.18
C ILE A 168 1.98 11.94 31.65
N ALA A 169 2.59 10.81 31.98
CA ALA A 169 2.83 10.37 33.36
C ALA A 169 4.31 10.24 33.78
N SER A 170 5.23 10.97 33.14
CA SER A 170 6.64 11.05 33.57
C SER A 170 7.15 12.48 33.79
N ARG A 171 6.24 13.48 33.90
CA ARG A 171 6.54 14.68 34.68
C ARG A 171 6.36 14.37 36.17
N LYS A 172 7.44 13.95 36.83
CA LYS A 172 7.66 14.37 38.22
C LYS A 172 8.89 15.28 38.28
N PRO A 173 8.77 16.46 38.92
CA PRO A 173 9.85 17.39 39.13
C PRO A 173 10.60 17.01 40.40
N TYR A 174 11.90 16.82 40.34
CA TYR A 174 12.79 16.89 41.50
C TYR A 174 14.14 17.40 40.94
N LEU A 175 14.39 18.69 41.15
CA LEU A 175 15.27 19.27 42.17
C LEU A 175 16.70 19.41 41.64
#